data_AF-A0A3D2XAZ8-F1
#
_entry.id   AF-A0A3D2XAZ8-F1
#
_cell.length_a   1.000
_cell.length_b   1.000
_cell.length_c   1.000
_cell.angle_alpha   90.00
_cell.angle_beta   90.00
_cell.angle_gamma   90.00
#
_symmetry.space_group_name_H-M   'P 1'
#
loop_
_entity.id
_entity.type
_entity.pdbx_description
1 polymer ?
#
loop_
_entity_poly.entity_id
_entity_poly.type
_entity_poly.pdbx_seq_one_letter_code
_entity_poly.pdbx_strand_id
1 'polypeptide(L)' 'MNTLKQHIKTNSYERFYLLYGNEAYLKRFYKNKLKAGILGDSDEMNFTYAEGKDIDCNEMIHI' A
#
# COMPACT_ATOMS: atom_id res chain seq x y z
N MET A 1 -13.92 4.96 -3.82
CA MET A 1 -13.42 3.58 -4.04
C MET A 1 -13.31 3.15 -5.52
N ASN A 2 -13.88 3.88 -6.49
CA ASN A 2 -13.77 3.50 -7.92
C ASN A 2 -12.38 3.77 -8.51
N THR A 3 -11.76 4.89 -8.16
CA THR A 3 -10.39 5.27 -8.60
C THR A 3 -9.35 4.23 -8.21
N LEU A 4 -9.39 3.76 -6.96
CA LEU A 4 -8.45 2.74 -6.47
C LEU A 4 -8.57 1.42 -7.25
N LYS A 5 -9.81 0.97 -7.51
CA LYS A 5 -10.06 -0.23 -8.31
C LYS A 5 -9.59 -0.06 -9.74
N GLN A 6 -9.74 1.14 -10.31
CA GLN A 6 -9.25 1.44 -11.65
C GLN A 6 -7.72 1.38 -11.69
N HIS A 7 -7.03 2.00 -10.75
CA HIS A 7 -5.57 2.00 -10.63
C HIS A 7 -5.00 0.57 -10.57
N ILE A 8 -5.61 -0.28 -9.74
CA ILE A 8 -5.26 -1.71 -9.64
C ILE A 8 -5.52 -2.45 -10.96
N LYS A 9 -6.63 -2.15 -11.66
CA LYS A 9 -6.97 -2.80 -12.94
C LYS A 9 -6.05 -2.36 -14.08
N THR A 10 -5.64 -1.10 -14.10
CA THR A 10 -4.82 -0.52 -15.16
C THR A 10 -3.32 -0.62 -14.85
N ASN A 11 -2.93 -1.19 -13.71
CA ASN A 11 -1.56 -1.18 -13.18
C ASN A 11 -0.93 0.23 -13.20
N SER A 12 -1.76 1.25 -12.93
CA SER A 12 -1.33 2.65 -12.89
C SER A 12 -1.56 3.14 -11.48
N TYR A 13 -0.48 3.36 -10.74
CA TYR A 13 -0.54 3.68 -9.32
C TYR A 13 -0.10 5.11 -9.05
N GLU A 14 -0.85 5.81 -8.19
CA GLU A 14 -0.44 7.06 -7.59
C GLU A 14 0.72 6.84 -6.61
N ARG A 15 1.48 7.91 -6.37
CA ARG A 15 2.62 7.89 -5.44
C ARG A 15 2.21 7.68 -3.99
N PHE A 16 1.01 8.13 -3.60
CA PHE A 16 0.54 8.06 -2.21
C PHE A 16 -0.94 7.68 -2.13
N TYR A 17 -1.28 6.80 -1.18
CA TYR A 17 -2.65 6.37 -0.90
C TYR A 17 -2.96 6.44 0.60
N LEU A 18 -4.06 7.11 0.95
CA LEU A 18 -4.62 7.07 2.31
C LEU A 18 -5.84 6.15 2.36
N LEU A 19 -5.71 5.00 3.00
CA LEU A 19 -6.80 4.05 3.23
C LEU A 19 -7.42 4.28 4.61
N TYR A 20 -8.60 4.90 4.65
CA TYR A 20 -9.35 5.18 5.88
C TYR A 20 -10.78 4.61 5.80
N GLY A 21 -11.43 4.45 6.96
CA GLY A 21 -12.77 3.89 7.06
C GLY A 21 -12.98 2.99 8.27
N ASN A 22 -14.25 2.74 8.58
CA ASN A 22 -14.67 1.98 9.76
C ASN A 22 -14.39 0.46 9.60
N GLU A 23 -14.39 -0.03 8.36
CA GLU A 23 -14.18 -1.44 8.05
C GLU A 23 -12.69 -1.79 7.93
N ALA A 24 -12.14 -2.42 8.97
CA ALA A 24 -10.75 -2.89 8.97
C ALA A 24 -10.47 -3.91 7.86
N TYR A 25 -11.42 -4.82 7.60
CA TYR A 25 -11.28 -5.84 6.55
C TYR A 25 -11.09 -5.21 5.17
N LEU A 26 -11.89 -4.20 4.84
CA LEU A 26 -11.87 -3.57 3.52
C LEU A 26 -10.56 -2.80 3.28
N LYS A 27 -10.05 -2.10 4.31
CA LYS A 27 -8.73 -1.46 4.27
C LYS A 27 -7.63 -2.48 3.99
N ARG A 28 -7.65 -3.62 4.70
CA ARG A 28 -6.65 -4.70 4.52
C ARG A 28 -6.74 -5.32 3.13
N PHE A 29 -7.95 -5.54 2.62
CA PHE A 29 -8.17 -6.09 1.30
C PHE A 29 -7.58 -5.21 0.19
N TYR A 30 -7.86 -3.90 0.21
CA TYR A 30 -7.31 -2.98 -0.80
C TYR A 30 -5.81 -2.78 -0.65
N LYS A 31 -5.29 -2.70 0.58
CA LYS A 31 -3.84 -2.68 0.85
C LYS A 31 -3.13 -3.86 0.19
N ASN A 32 -3.66 -5.08 0.38
CA ASN A 32 -3.08 -6.29 -0.19
C ASN A 32 -3.16 -6.31 -1.72
N LYS A 33 -4.26 -5.82 -2.32
CA LYS A 33 -4.37 -5.70 -3.78
C LYS A 33 -3.39 -4.70 -4.37
N LEU A 34 -3.16 -3.57 -3.70
CA LEU A 34 -2.15 -2.60 -4.11
C LEU A 34 -0.75 -3.21 -3.98
N LYS A 35 -0.43 -3.86 -2.85
CA LYS A 35 0.87 -4.53 -2.66
C LYS A 35 1.12 -5.54 -3.78
N ALA A 36 0.17 -6.44 -4.03
CA ALA A 36 0.30 -7.45 -5.08
C ALA A 36 0.43 -6.87 -6.49
N GLY A 37 -0.32 -5.80 -6.79
CA GLY A 37 -0.27 -5.18 -8.11
C GLY A 37 0.96 -4.30 -8.34
N ILE A 38 1.53 -3.69 -7.30
CA ILE A 38 2.75 -2.87 -7.37
C ILE A 38 4.00 -3.75 -7.40
N LEU A 39 4.06 -4.78 -6.54
CA LEU A 39 5.23 -5.67 -6.49
C LEU A 39 5.21 -6.71 -7.63
N GLY A 40 4.04 -7.13 -8.10
CA GLY A 40 3.93 -8.17 -9.13
C GLY A 40 4.65 -9.46 -8.71
N ASP A 41 5.49 -9.98 -9.60
CA ASP A 41 6.39 -11.13 -9.35
C ASP A 41 7.76 -10.71 -8.78
N SER A 42 7.93 -9.41 -8.47
CA SER A 42 9.22 -8.86 -8.08
C SER A 42 9.55 -9.16 -6.62
N ASP A 43 10.84 -9.37 -6.38
CA ASP A 43 11.45 -9.66 -5.09
C ASP A 43 11.08 -8.61 -4.02
N GLU A 44 10.80 -9.07 -2.79
CA GLU A 44 10.33 -8.23 -1.68
C GLU A 44 11.36 -7.17 -1.22
N MET A 45 12.54 -7.11 -1.83
CA MET A 45 13.62 -6.17 -1.52
C MET A 45 13.22 -4.69 -1.61
N ASN A 46 12.25 -4.33 -2.47
CA ASN A 46 11.79 -2.95 -2.63
C ASN A 46 10.48 -2.65 -1.86
N PHE A 47 10.13 -3.47 -0.87
CA PHE A 47 8.95 -3.30 -0.04
C PHE A 47 9.30 -3.12 1.43
N THR A 48 9.03 -1.92 1.97
CA THR A 48 9.12 -1.65 3.40
C THR A 48 7.73 -1.61 4.02
N TYR A 49 7.57 -2.27 5.17
CA TYR A 49 6.35 -2.23 5.95
C TYR A 49 6.63 -1.88 7.41
N ALA A 50 5.94 -0.87 7.91
CA ALA A 50 6.00 -0.47 9.32
C ALA A 50 4.61 -0.43 9.93
N GLU A 51 4.48 -1.00 11.14
CA GLU A 51 3.29 -0.92 12.00
C GLU A 51 3.72 -0.87 13.47
N GLY A 52 2.89 -0.29 14.34
CA GLY A 52 3.15 -0.23 15.78
C GLY A 52 3.23 1.20 16.33
N LYS A 53 3.61 1.30 17.61
CA LYS A 53 3.69 2.56 18.36
C LYS A 53 5.04 3.28 18.19
N ASP A 54 6.07 2.54 17.75
CA ASP A 54 7.46 2.98 17.68
C ASP A 54 7.96 2.99 16.22
N ILE A 55 7.18 3.57 15.32
CA ILE A 55 7.60 3.75 13.92
C ILE A 55 8.41 5.04 13.86
N ASP A 56 9.71 4.92 13.62
CA ASP A 56 10.53 6.08 13.30
C ASP A 56 10.25 6.55 11.86
N CYS A 57 9.58 7.69 11.73
CA CYS A 57 9.24 8.26 10.44
C CYS A 57 10.48 8.75 9.67
N ASN A 58 11.59 9.07 10.34
CA ASN A 58 12.80 9.52 9.64
C ASN A 58 13.45 8.34 8.93
N GLU A 59 13.56 7.19 9.59
CA GLU A 59 14.06 5.94 8.98
C GLU A 59 13.28 5.61 7.71
N MET A 60 11.96 5.83 7.67
CA MET A 60 11.13 5.57 6.48
C MET A 60 11.35 6.56 5.31
N ILE A 61 11.77 7.80 5.59
CA ILE A 61 12.01 8.83 4.57
C ILE A 61 13.43 8.70 4.00
N HIS A 62 14.35 8.07 4.74
CA HIS A 62 15.75 7.90 4.38
C HIS A 62 16.07 6.60 3.60
N ILE A 63 15.08 5.73 3.35
CA ILE A 63 15.17 4.51 2.51
C ILE A 63 15.09 4.88 1.03
#